data_AF-A0A2H0C4F4-F1
#
_entry.id   AF-A0A2H0C4F4-F1
#
_cell.length_a   1.000
_cell.length_b   1.000
_cell.length_c   1.000
_cell.angle_alpha   90.00
_cell.angle_beta   90.00
_cell.angle_gamma   90.00
#
_symmetry.space_group_name_H-M   'P 1'
#
loop_
_entity.id
_entity.type
_entity.pdbx_description
1 polymer ?
#
loop_
_entity_poly.entity_id
_entity_poly.type
_entity_poly.pdbx_seq_one_letter_code
_entity_poly.pdbx_strand_id
1 'polypeptide(L)'
;MGIDHLLSINIKSTSPLPYQYFLYVGVVKPLKNLEKLIQIYDQFLKQSPNKKIKLVIIGKAQSNYKNSLLQLINLLKQEQNIIFKDVVTDAEL
;
A
#
# COMPACT_ATOMS: atom_id res chain seq x y z
N MET A 1 3.61 42.34 6.44
CA MET A 1 4.66 41.78 5.57
C MET A 1 5.35 40.70 6.38
N GLY A 2 5.34 39.46 5.90
CA GLY A 2 5.85 38.31 6.65
C GLY A 2 5.79 37.07 5.77
N ILE A 3 6.43 37.16 4.61
CA ILE A 3 6.91 35.98 3.89
C ILE A 3 8.18 35.47 4.60
N ASP A 4 8.58 34.25 4.24
CA ASP A 4 9.85 33.61 4.63
C ASP A 4 9.81 32.71 5.87
N HIS A 5 9.15 31.55 5.72
CA HIS A 5 9.85 30.28 5.92
C HIS A 5 9.16 29.12 5.18
N LEU A 6 9.06 29.20 3.84
CA LEU A 6 8.79 28.01 3.04
C LEU A 6 10.12 27.25 2.88
N LEU A 7 10.42 26.39 3.84
CA LEU A 7 11.41 25.33 3.66
C LEU A 7 10.98 24.51 2.44
N SER A 8 11.54 24.81 1.27
CA SER A 8 11.49 23.92 0.12
C SER A 8 12.35 22.72 0.48
N ILE A 9 11.76 21.77 1.19
CA ILE A 9 12.36 20.46 1.39
C ILE A 9 12.40 19.85 -0.02
N ASN A 10 13.57 19.93 -0.64
CA ASN A 10 13.93 19.11 -1.79
C ASN A 10 14.01 17.67 -1.28
N ILE A 11 12.84 17.04 -1.09
CA ILE A 11 12.75 15.61 -0.84
C ILE A 11 13.23 14.98 -2.15
N LYS A 12 14.51 14.61 -2.21
CA LYS A 12 14.97 13.56 -3.12
C LYS A 12 14.18 12.32 -2.74
N SER A 13 12.96 12.21 -3.25
CA SER A 13 12.09 11.06 -3.07
C SER A 13 12.68 9.98 -3.95
N THR A 14 13.80 9.41 -3.50
CA THR A 14 14.22 8.10 -3.95
C THR A 14 13.12 7.16 -3.48
N SER A 15 12.12 6.97 -4.31
CA SER A 15 11.13 5.92 -4.07
C SER A 15 11.93 4.64 -3.87
N PRO A 16 11.82 3.95 -2.73
CA PRO A 16 12.56 2.70 -2.49
C PRO A 16 12.21 1.62 -3.54
N LEU A 17 11.18 1.86 -4.34
CA LEU A 17 10.63 0.95 -5.32
C LEU A 17 10.61 1.62 -6.70
N PRO A 18 11.04 0.92 -7.78
CA PRO A 18 11.10 1.46 -9.14
C PRO A 18 9.73 1.58 -9.83
N TYR A 19 8.64 1.53 -9.06
CA TYR A 19 7.26 1.54 -9.54
C TYR A 19 6.41 2.49 -8.70
N GLN A 20 5.31 2.98 -9.28
CA GLN A 20 4.33 3.74 -8.50
C GLN A 20 3.57 2.80 -7.57
N TYR A 21 3.36 3.20 -6.32
CA TYR A 21 2.61 2.39 -5.37
C TYR A 21 1.72 3.23 -4.46
N PHE A 22 0.59 2.65 -4.05
CA PHE A 22 -0.15 3.07 -2.89
C PHE A 22 0.47 2.42 -1.66
N LEU A 23 0.78 3.22 -0.65
CA LEU A 23 1.36 2.73 0.60
C LEU A 23 0.32 2.83 1.72
N TYR A 24 0.04 1.69 2.33
CA TYR A 24 -0.67 1.62 3.60
C TYR A 24 0.32 1.18 4.67
N VAL A 25 0.54 2.01 5.70
CA VAL A 25 1.34 1.63 6.87
C VAL A 25 0.46 1.69 8.11
N GLY A 26 0.31 0.56 8.81
CA GLY A 26 -0.43 0.55 10.06
C GLY A 26 -0.87 -0.84 10.50
N VAL A 27 -1.47 -0.94 11.68
CA VAL A 27 -1.91 -2.24 12.21
C VAL A 27 -3.04 -2.80 11.34
N VAL A 28 -2.83 -3.99 10.80
CA VAL A 28 -3.75 -4.66 9.90
C VAL A 28 -4.83 -5.33 10.75
N LYS A 29 -5.92 -4.59 10.97
CA LYS A 29 -7.10 -4.99 11.76
C LYS A 29 -8.36 -5.01 10.89
N PRO A 30 -9.35 -5.87 11.18
CA PRO A 30 -10.63 -5.89 10.48
C PRO A 30 -11.36 -4.53 10.50
N LEU A 31 -11.22 -3.77 11.58
CA LEU A 31 -11.78 -2.43 11.71
C LEU A 31 -11.17 -1.39 10.74
N LYS A 32 -10.07 -1.71 10.06
CA LYS A 32 -9.43 -0.83 9.06
C LYS A 32 -9.97 -1.02 7.63
N ASN A 33 -10.96 -1.90 7.44
CA ASN A 33 -11.65 -2.09 6.15
C ASN A 33 -10.70 -2.40 4.97
N LEU A 34 -9.62 -3.14 5.23
CA LEU A 34 -8.59 -3.44 4.23
C LEU A 34 -9.12 -4.31 3.08
N GLU A 35 -10.13 -5.13 3.35
CA GLU A 35 -10.86 -5.89 2.32
C GLU A 35 -11.48 -4.95 1.27
N LYS A 36 -12.15 -3.89 1.74
CA LYS A 36 -12.78 -2.90 0.85
C LYS A 36 -11.73 -2.10 0.08
N LEU A 37 -10.60 -1.81 0.71
CA LEU A 37 -9.47 -1.16 0.03
C LEU A 37 -8.91 -2.03 -1.11
N ILE A 38 -8.77 -3.35 -0.89
CA ILE A 38 -8.35 -4.28 -1.94
C ILE A 38 -9.39 -4.37 -3.05
N GLN A 39 -10.69 -4.44 -2.72
CA GLN A 39 -11.76 -4.47 -3.72
C GLN A 39 -11.80 -3.21 -4.60
N ILE A 40 -11.66 -2.02 -3.98
CA ILE A 40 -11.62 -0.76 -4.72
C ILE A 40 -10.35 -0.69 -5.58
N TYR A 41 -9.23 -1.18 -5.08
CA TYR A 41 -7.98 -1.22 -5.84
C TYR A 41 -8.08 -2.14 -7.08
N ASP A 42 -8.73 -3.31 -6.96
CA ASP A 42 -9.04 -4.15 -8.12
C ASP A 42 -9.92 -3.42 -9.14
N GLN A 43 -10.96 -2.72 -8.67
CA GLN A 43 -11.82 -1.93 -9.56
C GLN A 43 -11.04 -0.80 -10.25
N PHE A 44 -10.13 -0.15 -9.52
CA PHE A 44 -9.25 0.90 -10.06
C PHE A 44 -8.35 0.36 -11.17
N LEU A 45 -7.73 -0.81 -10.99
CA LEU A 45 -6.90 -1.43 -12.02
C LEU A 45 -7.71 -1.80 -13.26
N LYS A 46 -8.94 -2.30 -13.09
CA LYS A 46 -9.86 -2.60 -14.20
C LYS A 46 -10.26 -1.36 -14.98
N GLN A 47 -10.46 -0.22 -14.30
CA GLN A 47 -10.80 1.06 -14.92
C GLN A 47 -9.58 1.77 -15.54
N SER A 48 -8.37 1.46 -15.07
CA SER A 48 -7.11 2.07 -15.51
C SER A 48 -6.07 1.01 -15.88
N PRO A 49 -6.29 0.20 -16.93
CA PRO A 49 -5.41 -0.91 -17.30
C PRO A 49 -3.97 -0.47 -17.65
N ASN A 50 -3.78 0.80 -18.02
CA ASN A 50 -2.46 1.33 -18.37
C ASN A 50 -1.64 1.80 -17.15
N LYS A 51 -2.21 1.80 -15.94
CA LYS A 51 -1.52 2.22 -14.72
C LYS A 51 -0.94 1.01 -14.00
N LYS A 52 0.38 0.86 -14.08
CA LYS A 52 1.17 -0.13 -13.32
C LYS A 52 1.42 0.34 -11.88
N ILE A 53 0.37 0.72 -11.16
CA ILE A 53 0.46 1.14 -9.77
C ILE A 53 0.27 -0.09 -8.89
N LYS A 54 1.19 -0.36 -7.96
CA LYS A 54 1.09 -1.45 -6.98
C LYS A 54 0.43 -0.98 -5.69
N LEU A 55 -0.08 -1.89 -4.87
CA LEU A 55 -0.58 -1.60 -3.52
C LEU A 55 0.33 -2.29 -2.51
N VAL A 56 1.03 -1.52 -1.69
CA VAL A 56 1.92 -2.01 -0.64
C VAL A 56 1.23 -1.80 0.71
N ILE A 57 0.98 -2.90 1.42
CA ILE A 57 0.35 -2.92 2.74
C ILE A 57 1.42 -3.38 3.73
N ILE A 58 1.85 -2.48 4.60
CA ILE A 58 2.88 -2.71 5.61
C ILE A 58 2.23 -2.67 6.99
N GLY A 59 2.32 -3.76 7.73
CA GLY A 59 1.82 -3.78 9.08
C GLY A 59 1.59 -5.14 9.68
N LYS A 60 1.66 -5.18 11.01
CA LYS A 60 1.41 -6.38 11.79
C LYS A 60 -0.07 -6.76 11.71
N ALA A 61 -0.35 -7.95 11.20
CA ALA A 61 -1.70 -8.52 11.13
C ALA A 61 -1.90 -9.61 12.17
N GLN A 62 -3.14 -9.79 12.62
CA GLN A 62 -3.51 -11.07 13.22
C GLN A 62 -3.54 -12.15 12.14
N SER A 63 -2.98 -13.33 12.40
CA SER A 63 -2.85 -14.41 11.42
C SER A 63 -4.18 -14.77 10.73
N ASN A 64 -5.30 -14.77 11.47
CA ASN A 64 -6.62 -15.07 10.90
C ASN A 64 -7.09 -14.03 9.88
N TYR A 65 -6.85 -12.74 10.17
CA TYR A 65 -7.21 -11.65 9.27
C TYR A 65 -6.27 -11.57 8.07
N LYS A 66 -4.98 -11.81 8.28
CA LYS A 66 -3.99 -11.95 7.19
C LYS A 66 -4.41 -13.02 6.20
N ASN A 67 -4.85 -14.18 6.68
CA ASN A 67 -5.29 -15.27 5.81
C ASN A 67 -6.53 -14.89 4.98
N SER A 68 -7.50 -14.20 5.58
CA SER A 68 -8.65 -13.67 4.83
C SER A 68 -8.25 -12.67 3.75
N LEU A 69 -7.31 -11.76 4.05
CA LEU A 69 -6.80 -10.82 3.07
C LEU A 69 -6.05 -11.54 1.93
N LEU A 70 -5.19 -12.51 2.25
CA LEU A 70 -4.49 -13.31 1.23
C LEU A 70 -5.47 -14.08 0.35
N GLN A 71 -6.49 -14.71 0.93
CA GLN A 71 -7.56 -15.38 0.19
C GLN A 71 -8.28 -14.40 -0.75
N LEU A 72 -8.62 -13.21 -0.28
CA LEU A 72 -9.27 -12.19 -1.10
C LEU A 72 -8.38 -11.70 -2.25
N ILE A 73 -7.08 -11.50 -2.00
CA ILE A 73 -6.09 -11.12 -3.03
C ILE A 73 -5.97 -12.22 -4.09
N ASN A 74 -5.93 -13.49 -3.66
CA ASN A 74 -5.84 -14.65 -4.54
C ASN A 74 -7.11 -14.82 -5.40
N LEU A 75 -8.30 -14.66 -4.79
CA LEU A 75 -9.58 -14.67 -5.51
C LEU A 75 -9.66 -13.59 -6.59
N LEU A 76 -9.09 -12.42 -6.31
CA LEU A 76 -9.03 -11.30 -7.26
C LEU A 76 -7.88 -11.44 -8.27
N LYS A 77 -7.01 -12.45 -8.13
CA LYS A 77 -5.79 -12.64 -8.93
C LYS A 77 -4.85 -11.43 -8.91
N GLN A 78 -4.82 -10.70 -7.80
CA GLN A 78 -4.04 -9.46 -7.63
C GLN A 78 -2.73 -9.67 -6.86
N GLU A 79 -2.27 -10.91 -6.71
CA GLU A 79 -1.05 -11.28 -5.95
C GLU A 79 0.22 -10.59 -6.46
N GLN A 80 0.29 -10.28 -7.75
CA GLN A 80 1.44 -9.59 -8.34
C GLN A 80 1.42 -8.06 -8.16
N ASN A 81 0.24 -7.53 -7.86
CA ASN A 81 -0.02 -6.10 -7.76
C ASN A 81 -0.10 -5.63 -6.30
N ILE A 82 -0.47 -6.53 -5.38
CA ILE A 82 -0.64 -6.25 -3.95
C ILE A 82 0.50 -6.92 -3.17
N ILE A 83 1.31 -6.11 -2.51
CA ILE A 83 2.45 -6.55 -1.71
C ILE A 83 2.08 -6.38 -0.24
N PHE A 84 2.01 -7.49 0.49
CA PHE A 84 1.72 -7.47 1.93
C PHE A 84 2.98 -7.78 2.74
N LYS A 85 3.42 -6.86 3.60
CA LYS A 85 4.64 -6.97 4.40
C LYS A 85 4.32 -6.82 5.90
N ASP A 86 4.55 -7.88 6.68
CA ASP A 86 4.23 -7.92 8.12
C ASP A 86 5.33 -7.30 8.99
N VAL A 87 6.58 -7.36 8.50
CA VAL A 87 7.77 -6.83 9.17
C VAL A 87 8.58 -6.03 8.14
N VAL A 88 8.62 -4.71 8.33
CA VAL A 88 9.70 -3.90 7.80
C VAL A 88 10.72 -3.77 8.93
N THR A 89 11.91 -4.33 8.71
CA THR A 89 13.08 -3.95 9.49
C THR A 89 13.36 -2.47 9.20
N ASP A 90 13.76 -1.71 10.21
CA ASP A 90 14.12 -0.28 10.16
C ASP A 90 15.02 0.13 8.97
N ALA A 91 15.80 -0.82 8.41
CA ALA A 91 16.58 -0.62 7.19
C ALA A 91 15.77 -0.45 5.88
N GLU A 92 14.46 -0.71 5.87
CA GLU A 92 13.57 -0.65 4.68
C GLU A 92 12.56 0.52 4.74
N LEU A 93 12.67 1.42 5.72
CA LEU A 93 11.80 2.58 5.94
C LEU A 93 12.47 3.90 5.51
#